data_AF-A0A0Q4DSX3-F1
#
_entry.id   AF-A0A0Q4DSX3-F1
#
_cell.length_a   1.000
_cell.length_b   1.000
_cell.length_c   1.000
_cell.angle_alpha   90.00
_cell.angle_beta   90.00
_cell.angle_gamma   90.00
#
_symmetry.space_group_name_H-M   'P 1'
#
loop_
_entity.id
_entity.type
_entity.pdbx_description
1 polymer ?
#
loop_
_entity_poly.entity_id
_entity_poly.type
_entity_poly.pdbx_seq_one_letter_code
_entity_poly.pdbx_strand_id
1 'polypeptide(L)'
;MEIWVPQWTVRQPQHPVAGATWFGGLPAGLDPAAWPVCSECGTALSPLLQLSAGPWLRRIPAGHVLLVFKCETDDVCEFWDPDDGANRCLLVPVAELSSDAGVPDDVSTGRTRILPRVWVGEWARGDDGLTPEQADQIDRDEVWNLPDDIRAIADTAENYTKAGGAPVWTGNGPASAPARPRRLLFQIDNWITTVDSAAEVAAALAERPDRYVLVRDRTISAANFMSDGVAYVFDVAPDAPAPDAKLVISR
;
A
#
# COMPACT_ATOMS: atom_id res chain seq x y z
N MET A 1 -16.28 6.50 11.42
CA MET A 1 -16.36 5.24 10.64
C MET A 1 -15.27 4.27 11.10
N GLU A 2 -15.55 2.96 11.11
CA GLU A 2 -14.55 1.97 11.50
C GLU A 2 -13.32 2.00 10.58
N ILE A 3 -12.14 2.10 11.18
CA ILE A 3 -10.83 1.98 10.53
C ILE A 3 -9.96 0.97 11.25
N TRP A 4 -8.93 0.50 10.55
CA TRP A 4 -7.92 -0.40 11.11
C TRP A 4 -6.53 0.14 10.82
N VAL A 5 -5.75 0.38 11.87
CA VAL A 5 -4.40 0.92 11.77
C VAL A 5 -3.40 -0.24 11.96
N PRO A 6 -2.51 -0.48 10.99
CA PRO A 6 -1.50 -1.52 11.13
C PRO A 6 -0.45 -1.12 12.16
N GLN A 7 -0.11 -2.06 13.04
CA GLN A 7 1.06 -1.97 13.91
C GLN A 7 2.23 -2.65 13.22
N TRP A 8 3.07 -1.84 12.59
CA TRP A 8 4.19 -2.31 11.78
C TRP A 8 5.33 -2.86 12.65
N THR A 9 5.98 -3.91 12.17
CA THR A 9 7.17 -4.48 12.80
C THR A 9 8.17 -5.01 11.77
N VAL A 10 9.45 -4.91 12.07
CA VAL A 10 10.53 -5.54 11.27
C VAL A 10 10.64 -7.04 11.55
N ARG A 11 9.97 -7.55 12.59
CA ARG A 11 9.99 -8.96 12.96
C ARG A 11 8.92 -9.72 12.19
N GLN A 12 9.32 -10.84 11.58
CA GLN A 12 8.36 -11.70 10.92
C GLN A 12 7.36 -12.31 11.93
N PRO A 13 6.05 -12.17 11.71
CA PRO A 13 5.03 -12.82 12.52
C PRO A 13 5.12 -14.36 12.41
N GLN A 14 4.66 -15.08 13.43
CA GLN A 14 4.70 -16.55 13.49
C GLN A 14 3.60 -17.24 12.64
N HIS A 15 3.03 -16.56 11.64
CA HIS A 15 1.93 -17.05 10.82
C HIS A 15 2.38 -17.35 9.37
N PRO A 16 1.62 -18.15 8.60
CA PRO A 16 1.94 -18.43 7.20
C PRO A 16 2.08 -17.14 6.37
N VAL A 17 3.18 -17.05 5.62
CA VAL A 17 3.53 -15.87 4.80
C VAL A 17 2.49 -15.65 3.69
N ALA A 18 1.92 -16.72 3.13
CA ALA A 18 0.94 -16.63 2.05
C ALA A 18 -0.40 -15.99 2.44
N GLY A 19 -0.62 -15.68 3.73
CA GLY A 19 -1.82 -15.00 4.22
C GLY A 19 -1.52 -13.86 5.20
N ALA A 20 -0.30 -13.35 5.22
CA ALA A 20 0.09 -12.21 6.05
C ALA A 20 0.10 -10.91 5.24
N THR A 21 0.07 -9.78 5.97
CA THR A 21 0.15 -8.43 5.40
C THR A 21 1.52 -7.82 5.68
N TRP A 22 2.16 -7.22 4.67
CA TRP A 22 3.40 -6.45 4.84
C TRP A 22 3.60 -5.43 3.73
N PHE A 23 4.52 -4.51 3.98
CA PHE A 23 5.09 -3.59 3.01
C PHE A 23 6.45 -4.11 2.50
N GLY A 24 6.75 -3.85 1.23
CA GLY A 24 8.01 -4.16 0.57
C GLY A 24 8.34 -5.65 0.50
N GLY A 25 9.62 -5.97 0.29
CA GLY A 25 10.09 -7.34 0.13
C GLY A 25 9.49 -8.07 -1.08
N LEU A 26 9.79 -9.37 -1.19
CA LEU A 26 9.14 -10.22 -2.19
C LEU A 26 7.71 -10.58 -1.75
N PRO A 27 6.74 -10.71 -2.67
CA PRO A 27 5.44 -11.30 -2.37
C PRO A 27 5.60 -12.77 -1.97
N ALA A 28 4.60 -13.34 -1.29
CA ALA A 28 4.58 -14.77 -1.02
C ALA A 28 4.43 -15.54 -2.32
N GLY A 29 5.52 -16.12 -2.84
CA GLY A 29 5.41 -17.23 -3.79
C GLY A 29 4.70 -16.93 -5.11
N LEU A 30 4.69 -15.68 -5.56
CA LEU A 30 4.10 -15.30 -6.85
C LEU A 30 4.92 -15.89 -7.99
N ASP A 31 4.28 -16.57 -8.93
CA ASP A 31 4.92 -17.07 -10.15
C ASP A 31 5.54 -15.89 -10.95
N PRO A 32 6.82 -15.96 -11.34
CA PRO A 32 7.45 -14.95 -12.20
C PRO A 32 6.67 -14.64 -13.49
N ALA A 33 5.93 -15.60 -14.05
CA ALA A 33 5.10 -15.39 -15.24
C ALA A 33 3.87 -14.51 -14.98
N ALA A 34 3.41 -14.43 -13.73
CA ALA A 34 2.31 -13.55 -13.31
C ALA A 34 2.80 -12.18 -12.80
N TRP A 35 4.12 -11.98 -12.70
CA TRP A 35 4.70 -10.75 -12.20
C TRP A 35 4.46 -9.59 -13.18
N PRO A 36 3.91 -8.45 -12.72
CA PRO A 36 3.58 -7.36 -13.64
C PRO A 36 4.83 -6.60 -14.07
N VAL A 37 4.84 -6.16 -15.32
CA VAL A 37 5.93 -5.38 -15.93
C VAL A 37 5.43 -3.97 -16.21
N CYS A 38 6.30 -2.97 -15.98
CA CYS A 38 6.02 -1.58 -16.34
C CYS A 38 5.82 -1.47 -17.86
N SER A 39 4.67 -0.92 -18.26
CA SER A 39 4.32 -0.64 -19.67
C SER A 39 5.30 0.32 -20.35
N GLU A 40 5.96 1.20 -19.58
CA GLU A 40 6.82 2.26 -20.12
C GLU A 40 8.29 1.83 -20.23
N CYS A 41 8.90 1.37 -19.14
CA CYS A 41 10.32 0.99 -19.11
C CYS A 41 10.57 -0.51 -19.32
N GLY A 42 9.52 -1.34 -19.34
CA GLY A 42 9.63 -2.78 -19.55
C GLY A 42 10.32 -3.53 -18.41
N THR A 43 10.51 -2.92 -17.24
CA THR A 43 11.09 -3.55 -16.05
C THR A 43 10.01 -4.18 -15.19
N ALA A 44 10.28 -5.34 -14.59
CA ALA A 44 9.38 -5.90 -13.59
C ALA A 44 9.07 -4.87 -12.49
N LEU A 45 7.79 -4.75 -12.09
CA LEU A 45 7.40 -3.77 -11.08
C LEU A 45 7.89 -4.20 -9.68
N SER A 46 8.19 -3.25 -8.82
CA SER A 46 8.59 -3.51 -7.44
C SER A 46 7.36 -3.82 -6.58
N PRO A 47 7.39 -4.87 -5.74
CA PRO A 47 6.31 -5.14 -4.80
C PRO A 47 6.29 -4.08 -3.71
N LEU A 48 5.13 -3.46 -3.51
CA LEU A 48 4.90 -2.47 -2.46
C LEU A 48 4.15 -3.07 -1.27
N LEU A 49 3.06 -3.78 -1.51
CA LEU A 49 2.23 -4.35 -0.45
C LEU A 49 1.81 -5.77 -0.80
N GLN A 50 1.80 -6.61 0.22
CA GLN A 50 0.92 -7.77 0.25
C GLN A 50 -0.14 -7.51 1.31
N LEU A 51 -1.40 -7.57 0.93
CA LEU A 51 -2.54 -7.32 1.80
C LEU A 51 -3.39 -8.59 1.90
N SER A 52 -3.51 -9.11 3.11
CA SER A 52 -4.31 -10.31 3.37
C SER A 52 -5.75 -9.99 3.76
N ALA A 53 -6.66 -10.91 3.42
CA ALA A 53 -8.04 -10.87 3.85
C ALA A 53 -8.16 -10.88 5.38
N GLY A 54 -9.13 -10.14 5.91
CA GLY A 54 -9.42 -10.10 7.34
C GLY A 54 -10.51 -9.08 7.68
N PRO A 55 -10.88 -8.92 8.96
CA PRO A 55 -11.84 -7.91 9.40
C PRO A 55 -11.49 -6.48 8.95
N TRP A 56 -10.20 -6.20 8.78
CA TRP A 56 -9.64 -4.93 8.30
C TRP A 56 -9.78 -4.71 6.79
N LEU A 57 -9.76 -5.76 5.98
CA LEU A 57 -9.80 -5.71 4.51
C LEU A 57 -10.87 -6.66 3.97
N ARG A 58 -12.13 -6.41 4.36
CA ARG A 58 -13.26 -7.32 4.12
C ARG A 58 -13.61 -7.58 2.65
N ARG A 59 -13.15 -6.71 1.75
CA ARG A 59 -13.37 -6.88 0.31
C ARG A 59 -12.44 -7.92 -0.28
N ILE A 60 -11.24 -8.14 0.29
CA ILE A 60 -10.37 -9.23 -0.15
C ILE A 60 -11.02 -10.56 0.24
N PRO A 61 -11.36 -11.44 -0.70
CA PRO A 61 -12.00 -12.70 -0.38
C PRO A 61 -11.11 -13.58 0.49
N ALA A 62 -11.73 -14.40 1.36
CA ALA A 62 -10.97 -15.38 2.12
C ALA A 62 -10.17 -16.30 1.19
N GLY A 63 -8.93 -16.62 1.58
CA GLY A 63 -8.02 -17.40 0.74
C GLY A 63 -7.45 -16.64 -0.46
N HIS A 64 -7.53 -15.31 -0.48
CA HIS A 64 -6.84 -14.46 -1.44
C HIS A 64 -5.93 -13.45 -0.72
N VAL A 65 -4.94 -12.96 -1.45
CA VAL A 65 -4.15 -11.79 -1.09
C VAL A 65 -4.23 -10.77 -2.23
N LEU A 66 -4.17 -9.49 -1.87
CA LEU A 66 -3.99 -8.41 -2.83
C LEU A 66 -2.51 -8.00 -2.83
N LEU A 67 -1.85 -8.18 -3.98
CA LEU A 67 -0.49 -7.74 -4.21
C LEU A 67 -0.52 -6.39 -4.92
N VAL A 68 0.26 -5.44 -4.45
CA VAL A 68 0.36 -4.08 -5.01
C VAL A 68 1.78 -3.85 -5.47
N PHE A 69 1.93 -3.39 -6.70
CA PHE A 69 3.21 -3.17 -7.36
C PHE A 69 3.32 -1.75 -7.90
N LYS A 70 4.55 -1.22 -7.94
CA LYS A 70 4.87 0.09 -8.54
C LYS A 70 6.24 0.06 -9.20
N CYS A 71 6.41 0.83 -10.26
CA CYS A 71 7.70 1.05 -10.87
C CYS A 71 8.60 1.88 -9.92
N GLU A 72 9.76 1.35 -9.52
CA GLU A 72 10.77 2.04 -8.69
C GLU A 72 12.05 2.35 -9.49
N THR A 73 12.00 2.30 -10.82
CA THR A 73 13.13 2.67 -11.66
C THR A 73 13.39 4.17 -11.56
N ASP A 74 14.64 4.59 -11.78
CA ASP A 74 14.98 6.02 -11.90
C ASP A 74 14.44 6.66 -13.20
N ASP A 75 13.81 5.87 -14.08
CA ASP A 75 13.04 6.36 -15.23
C ASP A 75 11.78 7.10 -14.75
N VAL A 76 11.42 8.20 -15.40
CA VAL A 76 10.28 9.06 -15.04
C VAL A 76 8.96 8.46 -15.56
N CYS A 77 8.67 7.21 -15.17
CA CYS A 77 7.41 6.55 -15.51
C CYS A 77 6.24 7.16 -14.71
N GLU A 78 5.04 7.16 -15.29
CA GLU A 78 3.81 7.70 -14.71
C GLU A 78 3.20 6.75 -13.68
N PHE A 79 4.01 6.33 -12.69
CA PHE A 79 3.61 5.38 -11.66
C PHE A 79 2.52 5.90 -10.72
N TRP A 80 2.16 7.18 -10.81
CA TRP A 80 1.08 7.81 -10.06
C TRP A 80 -0.29 7.61 -10.70
N ASP A 81 -0.36 7.35 -12.01
CA ASP A 81 -1.62 7.09 -12.70
C ASP A 81 -1.97 5.58 -12.61
N PRO A 82 -3.16 5.22 -12.13
CA PRO A 82 -3.56 3.82 -12.02
C PRO A 82 -3.72 3.09 -13.37
N ASP A 83 -3.86 3.82 -14.49
CA ASP A 83 -4.19 3.27 -15.80
C ASP A 83 -3.02 3.26 -16.79
N ASP A 84 -1.93 3.98 -16.52
CA ASP A 84 -0.77 4.07 -17.43
C ASP A 84 0.16 2.85 -17.38
N GLY A 85 -0.02 1.95 -16.40
CA GLY A 85 0.66 0.64 -16.34
C GLY A 85 2.04 0.64 -15.67
N ALA A 86 2.44 1.77 -15.07
CA ALA A 86 3.62 1.87 -14.21
C ALA A 86 3.33 1.50 -12.73
N ASN A 87 2.10 1.11 -12.40
CA ASN A 87 1.73 0.40 -11.19
C ASN A 87 0.67 -0.68 -11.50
N ARG A 88 0.47 -1.64 -10.60
CA ARG A 88 -0.56 -2.68 -10.76
C ARG A 88 -0.93 -3.33 -9.44
N CYS A 89 -2.22 -3.62 -9.28
CA CYS A 89 -2.73 -4.49 -8.22
C CYS A 89 -3.13 -5.85 -8.81
N LEU A 90 -2.84 -6.93 -8.09
CA LEU A 90 -3.22 -8.30 -8.44
C LEU A 90 -3.93 -8.96 -7.27
N LEU A 91 -5.16 -9.42 -7.48
CA LEU A 91 -5.86 -10.26 -6.52
C LEU A 91 -5.53 -11.73 -6.83
N VAL A 92 -4.79 -12.39 -5.94
CA VAL A 92 -4.24 -13.74 -6.19
C VAL A 92 -4.78 -14.73 -5.16
N PRO A 93 -5.31 -15.89 -5.58
CA PRO A 93 -5.64 -16.97 -4.66
C PRO A 93 -4.39 -17.48 -3.95
N VAL A 94 -4.47 -17.67 -2.63
CA VAL A 94 -3.37 -18.19 -1.81
C VAL A 94 -2.92 -19.58 -2.28
N ALA A 95 -3.83 -20.36 -2.86
CA ALA A 95 -3.54 -21.69 -3.41
C ALA A 95 -2.67 -21.66 -4.68
N GLU A 96 -2.57 -20.51 -5.36
CA GLU A 96 -1.69 -20.33 -6.53
C GLU A 96 -0.28 -19.86 -6.12
N LEU A 97 -0.07 -19.52 -4.84
CA LEU A 97 1.21 -19.11 -4.31
C LEU A 97 2.06 -20.33 -3.94
N SER A 98 3.30 -20.38 -4.42
CA SER A 98 4.23 -21.48 -4.18
C SER A 98 5.47 -21.03 -3.43
N SER A 99 5.87 -21.75 -2.37
CA SER A 99 7.13 -21.49 -1.67
C SER A 99 8.37 -21.65 -2.57
N ASP A 100 8.22 -22.39 -3.68
CA ASP A 100 9.30 -22.68 -4.62
C ASP A 100 9.31 -21.69 -5.80
N ALA A 101 8.41 -20.70 -5.82
CA ALA A 101 8.39 -19.70 -6.87
C ALA A 101 9.69 -18.88 -6.86
N GLY A 102 10.28 -18.73 -8.04
CA GLY A 102 11.43 -17.87 -8.25
C GLY A 102 11.04 -16.38 -8.26
N VAL A 103 11.95 -15.56 -8.77
CA VAL A 103 11.68 -14.13 -9.06
C VAL A 103 12.02 -13.86 -10.53
N PRO A 104 11.44 -12.83 -11.17
CA PRO A 104 11.84 -12.41 -12.50
C PRO A 104 13.34 -12.07 -12.60
N ASP A 105 13.92 -12.17 -13.80
CA ASP A 105 15.33 -11.88 -14.04
C ASP A 105 15.71 -10.44 -13.65
N ASP A 106 14.82 -9.48 -13.86
CA ASP A 106 15.06 -8.09 -13.45
C ASP A 106 15.23 -7.96 -11.93
N VAL A 107 14.53 -8.78 -11.13
CA VAL A 107 14.69 -8.82 -9.68
C VAL A 107 15.99 -9.53 -9.29
N SER A 108 16.30 -10.66 -9.93
CA SER A 108 17.51 -11.43 -9.62
C SER A 108 18.81 -10.68 -9.99
N THR A 109 18.77 -9.87 -11.03
CA THR A 109 19.89 -9.02 -11.49
C THR A 109 19.96 -7.66 -10.80
N GLY A 110 18.96 -7.31 -9.96
CA GLY A 110 18.90 -6.05 -9.22
C GLY A 110 18.44 -4.85 -10.05
N ARG A 111 17.94 -5.06 -11.27
CA ARG A 111 17.30 -4.02 -12.10
C ARG A 111 15.97 -3.56 -11.50
N THR A 112 15.20 -4.48 -10.92
CA THR A 112 14.03 -4.17 -10.09
C THR A 112 14.44 -4.02 -8.65
N ARG A 113 14.24 -2.84 -8.07
CA ARG A 113 14.50 -2.57 -6.66
C ARG A 113 13.49 -3.29 -5.78
N ILE A 114 13.95 -3.94 -4.72
CA ILE A 114 13.07 -4.54 -3.70
C ILE A 114 13.22 -3.74 -2.41
N LEU A 115 12.13 -3.10 -2.00
CA LEU A 115 12.08 -2.31 -0.78
C LEU A 115 12.22 -3.21 0.47
N PRO A 116 12.64 -2.67 1.62
CA PRO A 116 12.69 -3.44 2.86
C PRO A 116 11.33 -4.00 3.24
N ARG A 117 11.33 -5.20 3.80
CA ARG A 117 10.10 -5.84 4.27
C ARG A 117 9.75 -5.34 5.67
N VAL A 118 8.53 -4.83 5.84
CA VAL A 118 7.97 -4.45 7.14
C VAL A 118 6.60 -5.09 7.30
N TRP A 119 6.44 -5.93 8.31
CA TRP A 119 5.24 -6.73 8.54
C TRP A 119 4.19 -5.96 9.31
N VAL A 120 2.92 -6.29 9.11
CA VAL A 120 1.89 -5.96 10.10
C VAL A 120 1.91 -7.05 11.17
N GLY A 121 2.29 -6.69 12.38
CA GLY A 121 2.26 -7.60 13.54
C GLY A 121 0.85 -7.74 14.10
N GLU A 122 0.18 -6.60 14.27
CA GLU A 122 -1.20 -6.52 14.77
C GLU A 122 -1.98 -5.42 14.06
N TRP A 123 -3.31 -5.50 14.13
CA TRP A 123 -4.20 -4.44 13.64
C TRP A 123 -4.93 -3.80 14.81
N ALA A 124 -4.74 -2.49 14.98
CA ALA A 124 -5.46 -1.70 15.96
C ALA A 124 -6.79 -1.23 15.36
N ARG A 125 -7.90 -1.59 15.98
CA ARG A 125 -9.23 -1.08 15.60
C ARG A 125 -9.38 0.36 16.07
N GLY A 126 -9.93 1.21 15.21
CA GLY A 126 -10.21 2.61 15.53
C GLY A 126 -11.49 3.10 14.86
N ASP A 127 -11.78 4.37 15.06
CA ASP A 127 -12.83 5.11 14.36
C ASP A 127 -12.23 6.44 13.87
N ASP A 128 -12.44 6.78 12.60
CA ASP A 128 -11.95 8.04 12.03
C ASP A 128 -12.76 9.29 12.43
N GLY A 129 -13.80 9.12 13.25
CA GLY A 129 -14.65 10.21 13.74
C GLY A 129 -15.64 10.75 12.72
N LEU A 130 -15.67 10.20 11.50
CA LEU A 130 -16.51 10.66 10.40
C LEU A 130 -17.87 9.96 10.39
N THR A 131 -18.92 10.69 10.04
CA THR A 131 -20.17 10.09 9.56
C THR A 131 -20.04 9.61 8.11
N PRO A 132 -20.93 8.72 7.62
CA PRO A 132 -20.94 8.31 6.22
C PRO A 132 -21.06 9.48 5.24
N GLU A 133 -21.83 10.51 5.58
CA GLU A 133 -22.04 11.70 4.75
C GLU A 133 -20.77 12.56 4.69
N GLN A 134 -20.07 12.72 5.82
CA GLN A 134 -18.78 13.42 5.86
C GLN A 134 -17.70 12.65 5.10
N ALA A 135 -17.69 11.32 5.22
CA ALA A 135 -16.77 10.46 4.47
C ALA A 135 -16.99 10.55 2.95
N ASP A 136 -18.25 10.55 2.49
CA ASP A 136 -18.60 10.79 1.08
C ASP A 136 -18.26 12.21 0.64
N GLN A 137 -18.36 13.20 1.54
CA GLN A 137 -17.93 14.56 1.23
C GLN A 137 -16.41 14.65 1.05
N ILE A 138 -15.61 14.06 1.94
CA ILE A 138 -14.15 14.02 1.82
C ILE A 138 -13.71 13.30 0.53
N ASP A 139 -14.34 12.18 0.16
CA ASP A 139 -13.98 11.48 -1.10
C ASP A 139 -14.30 12.30 -2.35
N ARG A 140 -15.28 13.20 -2.29
CA ARG A 140 -15.76 14.01 -3.43
C ARG A 140 -15.07 15.34 -3.60
N ASP A 141 -14.83 16.03 -2.49
CA ASP A 141 -14.42 17.42 -2.48
C ASP A 141 -12.91 17.51 -2.23
N GLU A 142 -12.28 18.55 -2.77
CA GLU A 142 -10.92 18.90 -2.36
C GLU A 142 -10.91 19.30 -0.88
N VAL A 143 -9.85 18.92 -0.14
CA VAL A 143 -9.73 19.19 1.30
C VAL A 143 -9.97 20.68 1.65
N TRP A 144 -9.55 21.59 0.78
CA TRP A 144 -9.72 23.04 0.95
C TRP A 144 -11.16 23.52 0.85
N ASN A 145 -12.04 22.75 0.19
CA ASN A 145 -13.45 23.06 0.01
C ASN A 145 -14.34 22.45 1.12
N LEU A 146 -13.75 21.65 2.02
CA LEU A 146 -14.47 21.05 3.12
C LEU A 146 -14.82 22.08 4.21
N PRO A 147 -15.98 21.94 4.87
CA PRO A 147 -16.30 22.65 6.11
C PRO A 147 -15.19 22.51 7.16
N ASP A 148 -14.96 23.54 7.97
CA ASP A 148 -13.82 23.62 8.89
C ASP A 148 -13.74 22.44 9.87
N ASP A 149 -14.89 21.94 10.34
CA ASP A 149 -14.97 20.79 11.24
C ASP A 149 -14.58 19.48 10.55
N ILE A 150 -14.99 19.28 9.30
CA ILE A 150 -14.62 18.12 8.48
C ILE A 150 -13.14 18.21 8.08
N ARG A 151 -12.67 19.39 7.66
CA ARG A 151 -11.27 19.62 7.32
C ARG A 151 -10.35 19.35 8.51
N ALA A 152 -10.71 19.81 9.71
CA ALA A 152 -9.92 19.54 10.91
C ALA A 152 -9.78 18.02 11.20
N ILE A 153 -10.83 17.23 10.93
CA ILE A 153 -10.75 15.76 11.06
C ILE A 153 -9.83 15.19 9.97
N ALA A 154 -9.99 15.61 8.72
CA ALA A 154 -9.14 15.19 7.61
C ALA A 154 -7.65 15.51 7.88
N ASP A 155 -7.32 16.72 8.30
CA ASP A 155 -5.94 17.15 8.59
C ASP A 155 -5.28 16.29 9.68
N THR A 156 -6.04 15.89 10.72
CA THR A 156 -5.50 14.97 11.74
C THR A 156 -5.21 13.57 11.21
N ALA A 157 -5.86 13.20 10.10
CA ALA A 157 -5.82 11.89 9.49
C ALA A 157 -5.02 11.80 8.18
N GLU A 158 -4.46 12.92 7.72
CA GLU A 158 -3.76 13.06 6.44
C GLU A 158 -2.61 12.05 6.29
N ASN A 159 -1.89 11.77 7.38
CA ASN A 159 -0.76 10.86 7.41
C ASN A 159 -1.10 9.46 7.98
N TYR A 160 -2.39 9.07 7.98
CA TYR A 160 -2.76 7.76 8.48
C TYR A 160 -2.58 6.68 7.43
N THR A 161 -1.63 5.79 7.71
CA THR A 161 -1.68 4.45 7.17
C THR A 161 -2.85 3.70 7.82
N LYS A 162 -3.86 3.31 7.04
CA LYS A 162 -5.09 2.69 7.54
C LYS A 162 -5.79 1.81 6.49
N ALA A 163 -6.56 0.84 6.96
CA ALA A 163 -7.54 0.12 6.16
C ALA A 163 -8.97 0.61 6.47
N GLY A 164 -9.77 0.83 5.43
CA GLY A 164 -11.13 1.35 5.54
C GLY A 164 -11.23 2.84 5.91
N GLY A 165 -12.45 3.28 6.25
CA GLY A 165 -12.78 4.69 6.45
C GLY A 165 -12.85 5.50 5.16
N ALA A 166 -12.89 6.82 5.30
CA ALA A 166 -12.78 7.75 4.16
C ALA A 166 -11.32 7.83 3.66
N PRO A 167 -11.07 7.93 2.34
CA PRO A 167 -9.76 8.38 1.86
C PRO A 167 -9.53 9.80 2.38
N VAL A 168 -8.35 10.05 2.94
CA VAL A 168 -8.00 11.40 3.35
C VAL A 168 -6.99 11.91 2.36
N TRP A 169 -7.44 12.83 1.51
CA TRP A 169 -6.59 13.43 0.49
C TRP A 169 -5.59 14.39 1.12
N THR A 170 -4.37 14.31 0.65
CA THR A 170 -3.32 15.29 0.91
C THR A 170 -3.56 16.58 0.14
N GLY A 171 -2.83 17.65 0.47
CA GLY A 171 -3.02 18.98 -0.11
C GLY A 171 -3.10 19.10 -1.65
N ASN A 172 -2.39 18.24 -2.41
CA ASN A 172 -2.46 18.23 -3.88
C ASN A 172 -3.46 17.22 -4.46
N GLY A 173 -4.04 16.36 -3.61
CA GLY A 173 -5.01 15.34 -4.00
C GLY A 173 -4.41 14.23 -4.91
N PRO A 174 -5.24 13.24 -5.29
CA PRO A 174 -4.81 12.18 -6.18
C PRO A 174 -4.59 12.74 -7.59
N ALA A 175 -3.49 12.36 -8.24
CA ALA A 175 -3.18 12.78 -9.61
C ALA A 175 -4.31 12.40 -10.60
N SER A 176 -4.78 11.15 -10.48
CA SER A 176 -5.84 10.56 -11.29
C SER A 176 -6.74 9.71 -10.39
N ALA A 177 -7.75 10.35 -9.80
CA ALA A 177 -8.70 9.68 -8.93
C ALA A 177 -9.60 8.71 -9.76
N PRO A 178 -9.73 7.41 -9.40
CA PRO A 178 -10.54 6.47 -10.17
C PRO A 178 -12.01 6.87 -10.25
N ALA A 179 -12.73 6.49 -11.30
CA ALA A 179 -14.16 6.78 -11.39
C ALA A 179 -14.95 6.19 -10.21
N ARG A 180 -16.04 6.88 -9.82
CA ARG A 180 -16.99 6.39 -8.82
C ARG A 180 -18.05 5.49 -9.48
N PRO A 181 -18.64 4.52 -8.75
CA PRO A 181 -18.44 4.23 -7.34
C PRO A 181 -17.08 3.56 -7.06
N ARG A 182 -16.42 3.98 -5.98
CA ARG A 182 -15.16 3.40 -5.51
C ARG A 182 -15.16 3.31 -4.00
N ARG A 183 -14.29 2.49 -3.43
CA ARG A 183 -14.15 2.35 -1.98
C ARG A 183 -12.69 2.20 -1.58
N LEU A 184 -12.24 2.97 -0.58
CA LEU A 184 -10.89 2.81 -0.03
C LEU A 184 -10.74 1.41 0.59
N LEU A 185 -9.72 0.68 0.15
CA LEU A 185 -9.26 -0.54 0.79
C LEU A 185 -8.16 -0.21 1.79
N PHE A 186 -7.13 0.51 1.35
CA PHE A 186 -5.95 0.81 2.14
C PHE A 186 -5.34 2.15 1.75
N GLN A 187 -4.89 2.93 2.73
CA GLN A 187 -4.11 4.15 2.56
C GLN A 187 -2.77 3.93 3.26
N ILE A 188 -1.67 4.38 2.65
CA ILE A 188 -0.32 4.22 3.19
C ILE A 188 0.50 5.50 3.02
N ASP A 189 1.18 5.86 4.09
CA ASP A 189 2.12 6.99 4.16
C ASP A 189 3.52 6.56 3.71
N ASN A 190 4.30 7.49 3.18
CA ASN A 190 5.67 7.25 2.76
C ASN A 190 6.64 7.07 3.94
N TRP A 191 6.19 7.24 5.18
CA TRP A 191 6.90 6.90 6.40
C TRP A 191 6.15 5.82 7.18
N ILE A 192 6.82 4.68 7.39
CA ILE A 192 6.32 3.57 8.17
C ILE A 192 6.96 3.61 9.55
N THR A 193 6.17 3.95 10.57
CA THR A 193 6.58 3.88 11.97
C THR A 193 6.33 2.48 12.54
N THR A 194 7.39 1.82 12.97
CA THR A 194 7.34 0.46 13.56
C THR A 194 7.14 0.51 15.07
N VAL A 195 6.63 -0.57 15.66
CA VAL A 195 6.53 -0.74 17.13
C VAL A 195 7.86 -1.14 17.78
N ASP A 196 8.82 -1.59 16.97
CA ASP A 196 10.13 -2.04 17.43
C ASP A 196 11.01 -0.87 17.92
N SER A 197 12.09 -1.20 18.61
CA SER A 197 13.10 -0.24 19.01
C SER A 197 13.99 0.17 17.82
N ALA A 198 14.59 1.36 17.91
CA ALA A 198 15.52 1.85 16.90
C ALA A 198 16.69 0.88 16.61
N ALA A 199 17.18 0.20 17.64
CA ALA A 199 18.26 -0.78 17.51
C ALA A 199 17.82 -2.00 16.70
N GLU A 200 16.58 -2.44 16.87
CA GLU A 200 16.01 -3.57 16.12
C GLU A 200 15.75 -3.22 14.67
N VAL A 201 15.22 -2.02 14.42
CA VAL A 201 15.05 -1.49 13.06
C VAL A 201 16.40 -1.38 12.35
N ALA A 202 17.40 -0.79 13.01
CA ALA A 202 18.74 -0.67 12.46
C ALA A 202 19.37 -2.04 12.16
N ALA A 203 19.23 -3.01 13.07
CA ALA A 203 19.74 -4.36 12.87
C ALA A 203 19.07 -5.07 11.68
N ALA A 204 17.74 -5.00 11.59
CA ALA A 204 16.99 -5.63 10.50
C ALA A 204 17.33 -5.04 9.13
N LEU A 205 17.50 -3.72 9.04
CA LEU A 205 17.82 -3.05 7.78
C LEU A 205 19.31 -3.13 7.40
N ALA A 206 20.20 -3.43 8.35
CA ALA A 206 21.62 -3.63 8.08
C ALA A 206 21.90 -4.92 7.26
N GLU A 207 21.01 -5.91 7.30
CA GLU A 207 21.17 -7.15 6.53
C GLU A 207 21.10 -6.93 5.02
N ARG A 208 20.31 -5.94 4.59
CA ARG A 208 20.14 -5.56 3.18
C ARG A 208 20.02 -4.03 3.07
N PRO A 209 21.16 -3.32 3.14
CA PRO A 209 21.13 -1.87 3.11
C PRO A 209 20.64 -1.37 1.75
N ASP A 210 19.74 -0.40 1.79
CA ASP A 210 19.25 0.30 0.61
C ASP A 210 19.53 1.79 0.77
N ARG A 211 20.33 2.36 -0.15
CA ARG A 211 20.79 3.75 -0.10
C ARG A 211 19.67 4.79 -0.19
N TYR A 212 18.51 4.39 -0.70
CA TYR A 212 17.35 5.27 -0.85
C TYR A 212 16.37 5.14 0.33
N VAL A 213 16.62 4.21 1.26
CA VAL A 213 15.81 4.07 2.46
C VAL A 213 16.41 4.90 3.58
N LEU A 214 15.63 5.88 4.04
CA LEU A 214 15.94 6.70 5.19
C LEU A 214 15.35 6.07 6.45
N VAL A 215 16.16 6.00 7.50
CA VAL A 215 15.73 5.52 8.81
C VAL A 215 15.90 6.64 9.83
N ARG A 216 14.83 6.95 10.55
CA ARG A 216 14.82 7.92 11.65
C ARG A 216 14.22 7.25 12.86
N ASP A 217 15.08 6.83 13.79
CA ASP A 217 14.68 6.08 14.98
C ASP A 217 13.91 4.79 14.59
N ARG A 218 12.62 4.70 14.91
CA ARG A 218 11.73 3.59 14.57
C ARG A 218 10.93 3.77 13.28
N THR A 219 11.21 4.83 12.51
CA THR A 219 10.48 5.19 11.30
C THR A 219 11.33 4.98 10.05
N ILE A 220 10.77 4.31 9.05
CA ILE A 220 11.42 3.88 7.82
C ILE A 220 10.74 4.59 6.64
N SER A 221 11.48 5.19 5.72
CA SER A 221 10.88 5.67 4.47
C SER A 221 10.45 4.47 3.61
N ALA A 222 9.18 4.43 3.24
CA ALA A 222 8.54 3.39 2.47
C ALA A 222 8.97 3.44 0.99
N ALA A 223 8.19 4.13 0.16
CA ALA A 223 8.40 4.31 -1.27
C ALA A 223 8.24 5.79 -1.64
N ASN A 224 8.70 6.16 -2.84
CA ASN A 224 8.42 7.48 -3.38
C ASN A 224 6.93 7.57 -3.81
N PHE A 225 6.12 8.22 -2.99
CA PHE A 225 4.73 8.56 -3.27
C PHE A 225 4.56 10.04 -3.65
N MET A 226 5.56 10.59 -4.35
CA MET A 226 5.60 11.98 -4.84
C MET A 226 5.51 13.03 -3.72
N SER A 227 5.07 14.24 -4.04
CA SER A 227 5.22 15.42 -3.18
C SER A 227 4.42 15.32 -1.87
N ASP A 228 3.29 14.63 -1.94
CA ASP A 228 2.34 14.46 -0.85
C ASP A 228 2.61 13.23 0.02
N GLY A 229 3.38 12.26 -0.48
CA GLY A 229 3.85 11.15 0.33
C GLY A 229 2.79 10.10 0.67
N VAL A 230 1.63 10.07 0.02
CA VAL A 230 0.55 9.11 0.32
C VAL A 230 0.11 8.34 -0.93
N ALA A 231 -0.14 7.05 -0.74
CA ALA A 231 -0.74 6.18 -1.74
C ALA A 231 -2.04 5.54 -1.22
N TYR A 232 -2.96 5.27 -2.14
CA TYR A 232 -4.29 4.75 -1.87
C TYR A 232 -4.55 3.53 -2.75
N VAL A 233 -5.13 2.51 -2.16
CA VAL A 233 -5.64 1.34 -2.87
C VAL A 233 -7.15 1.40 -2.82
N PHE A 234 -7.79 1.57 -3.98
CA PHE A 234 -9.24 1.62 -4.12
C PHE A 234 -9.78 0.36 -4.75
N ASP A 235 -10.92 -0.13 -4.27
CA ASP A 235 -11.81 -1.02 -5.01
C ASP A 235 -12.70 -0.17 -5.92
N VAL A 236 -12.54 -0.31 -7.24
CA VAL A 236 -13.30 0.42 -8.26
C VAL A 236 -14.49 -0.36 -8.80
N ALA A 237 -14.75 -1.54 -8.24
CA ALA A 237 -15.93 -2.35 -8.50
C ALA A 237 -16.58 -2.78 -7.17
N PRO A 238 -17.00 -1.82 -6.31
CA PRO A 238 -17.46 -2.13 -4.95
C PRO A 238 -18.71 -3.04 -4.89
N ASP A 239 -19.51 -3.06 -5.97
CA ASP A 239 -20.70 -3.90 -6.08
C ASP A 239 -20.39 -5.30 -6.67
N ALA A 240 -19.17 -5.54 -7.14
CA ALA A 240 -18.76 -6.84 -7.66
C ALA A 240 -18.44 -7.84 -6.53
N PRO A 241 -18.47 -9.17 -6.80
CA PRO A 241 -18.17 -10.19 -5.80
C PRO A 241 -16.75 -10.11 -5.23
N ALA A 242 -15.79 -9.60 -6.02
CA ALA A 242 -14.39 -9.43 -5.66
C ALA A 242 -13.95 -8.00 -6.04
N PRO A 243 -12.93 -7.45 -5.35
CA PRO A 243 -12.48 -6.09 -5.60
C PRO A 243 -11.73 -6.01 -6.91
N ASP A 244 -11.96 -4.94 -7.66
CA ASP A 244 -11.08 -4.50 -8.74
C ASP A 244 -10.19 -3.39 -8.18
N ALA A 245 -8.96 -3.74 -7.81
CA ALA A 245 -8.11 -2.84 -7.04
C ALA A 245 -7.25 -1.94 -7.95
N LYS A 246 -7.18 -0.64 -7.63
CA LYS A 246 -6.28 0.31 -8.29
C LYS A 246 -5.41 1.03 -7.26
N LEU A 247 -4.12 1.17 -7.55
CA LEU A 247 -3.18 1.99 -6.79
C LEU A 247 -3.22 3.42 -7.34
N VAL A 248 -3.43 4.38 -6.46
CA VAL A 248 -3.48 5.81 -6.76
C VAL A 248 -2.46 6.50 -5.89
N ILE A 249 -1.71 7.44 -6.43
CA ILE A 249 -0.69 8.19 -5.68
C ILE A 249 -0.97 9.67 -5.87
N SER A 250 -0.92 10.43 -4.77
CA SER A 250 -1.05 11.88 -4.82
C SER A 250 0.13 12.50 -5.55
N ARG A 251 -0.07 13.54 -6.36
CA ARG A 251 1.01 14.20 -7.12
C ARG A 251 1.34 15.55 -6.54
#